data_AF-A0A2A4RE67-F1
#
_entry.id   AF-A0A2A4RE67-F1
#
_cell.length_a   1.000
_cell.length_b   1.000
_cell.length_c   1.000
_cell.angle_alpha   90.00
_cell.angle_beta   90.00
_cell.angle_gamma   90.00
#
_symmetry.space_group_name_H-M   'P 1'
#
loop_
_entity.id
_entity.type
_entity.pdbx_description
1 polymer ?
#
loop_
_entity_poly.entity_id
_entity_poly.type
_entity_poly.pdbx_seq_one_letter_code
_entity_poly.pdbx_strand_id
1 'polypeptide(L)'
;MVSAGKLGLAKMLLLMILVVSTSVDGDNNEQYIEQKLQQCMRLVDYTVIEALKNRGLKLNNKIITLCHADKRNKAQNEAIDYAIALHGSLDLATYRKCRRLAPGEKTEVQVLAKQYFISNLRFTHACDLIKP
;
A
#
# COMPACT_ATOMS: atom_id res chain seq x y z
N MET A 1 3.41 76.54 14.02
CA MET A 1 2.96 76.36 12.61
C MET A 1 3.93 75.40 11.95
N VAL A 2 3.54 74.14 11.74
CA VAL A 2 4.36 73.15 11.03
C VAL A 2 3.66 72.84 9.71
N SER A 3 4.32 73.22 8.63
CA SER A 3 3.86 73.03 7.26
C SER A 3 4.18 71.62 6.79
N ALA A 4 3.19 70.99 6.15
CA ALA A 4 3.27 69.68 5.54
C ALA A 4 4.10 69.74 4.25
N GLY A 5 5.11 68.87 4.15
CA GLY A 5 5.91 68.65 2.94
C GLY A 5 5.76 67.20 2.48
N LYS A 6 4.95 67.01 1.45
CA LYS A 6 4.76 65.75 0.70
C LYS A 6 6.10 65.25 0.17
N LEU A 7 6.49 64.01 0.47
CA LEU A 7 7.55 63.36 -0.30
C LEU A 7 7.37 61.82 -0.36
N GLY A 8 6.90 61.37 -1.52
CA GLY A 8 7.49 60.22 -2.19
C GLY A 8 7.04 58.83 -1.75
N LEU A 9 5.81 58.46 -2.10
CA LEU A 9 5.28 57.09 -2.18
C LEU A 9 6.01 56.14 -3.17
N ALA A 10 7.23 56.47 -3.60
CA ALA A 10 7.94 55.78 -4.69
C ALA A 10 9.05 54.81 -4.22
N LYS A 11 9.09 54.45 -2.93
CA LYS A 11 10.07 53.49 -2.37
C LYS A 11 9.46 52.18 -1.85
N MET A 12 8.17 51.96 -2.08
CA MET A 12 7.46 50.73 -1.72
C MET A 12 7.11 49.90 -2.97
N LEU A 13 7.99 49.92 -3.97
CA LEU A 13 7.85 49.14 -5.20
C LEU A 13 9.16 48.41 -5.52
N LEU A 14 9.76 47.78 -4.52
CA LEU A 14 10.93 46.92 -4.71
C LEU A 14 10.89 45.72 -3.78
N LEU A 15 9.71 45.10 -3.66
CA LEU A 15 9.52 43.90 -2.83
C LEU A 15 8.52 42.97 -3.51
N MET A 16 8.91 42.41 -4.65
CA MET A 16 8.41 41.14 -5.23
C MET A 16 9.34 40.76 -6.39
N ILE A 17 10.63 40.56 -6.08
CA ILE A 17 11.54 39.89 -7.00
C ILE A 17 11.09 38.43 -7.04
N LEU A 18 10.40 38.13 -8.14
CA LEU A 18 10.30 36.85 -8.84
C LEU A 18 11.30 35.80 -8.33
N VAL A 19 10.81 34.84 -7.55
CA VAL A 19 11.36 33.49 -7.54
C VAL A 19 10.23 32.55 -7.94
N VAL A 20 9.70 32.74 -9.15
CA VAL A 20 9.02 31.65 -9.85
C VAL A 20 10.14 30.85 -10.51
N SER A 21 10.72 29.94 -9.75
CA SER A 21 11.54 28.87 -10.32
C SER A 21 10.60 27.91 -11.03
N THR A 22 10.32 28.17 -12.30
CA THR A 22 9.82 27.14 -13.22
C THR A 22 10.96 26.17 -13.49
N SER A 23 10.92 25.01 -12.85
CA SER A 23 11.61 23.81 -13.32
C SER A 23 10.58 22.68 -13.38
N VAL A 24 9.62 22.82 -14.29
CA VAL A 24 8.74 21.73 -14.72
C VAL A 24 9.36 21.17 -15.99
N ASP A 25 10.33 20.28 -15.82
CA ASP A 25 10.85 19.44 -16.90
C ASP A 25 11.13 18.06 -16.29
N GLY A 26 10.04 17.32 -16.02
CA GLY A 26 10.08 15.96 -15.46
C GLY A 26 8.72 15.36 -15.03
N ASP A 27 7.67 16.18 -14.88
CA ASP A 27 6.48 15.88 -14.06
C ASP A 27 5.32 15.11 -14.76
N ASN A 28 5.27 15.10 -16.10
CA ASN A 28 4.10 14.60 -16.84
C ASN A 28 3.84 13.08 -16.66
N ASN A 29 4.90 12.30 -16.40
CA ASN A 29 4.79 10.85 -16.28
C ASN A 29 4.33 10.41 -14.88
N GLU A 30 4.82 11.07 -13.83
CA GLU A 30 4.41 10.76 -12.45
C GLU A 30 2.95 11.14 -12.21
N GLN A 31 2.52 12.30 -12.69
CA GLN A 31 1.12 12.71 -12.62
C GLN A 31 0.20 11.73 -13.36
N TYR A 32 0.61 11.21 -14.52
CA TYR A 32 -0.15 10.21 -15.28
C TYR A 32 -0.26 8.87 -14.54
N ILE A 33 0.83 8.39 -13.94
CA ILE A 33 0.85 7.15 -13.15
C ILE A 33 -0.06 7.28 -11.93
N GLU A 34 -0.01 8.41 -11.21
CA GLU A 34 -0.86 8.67 -10.05
C GLU A 34 -2.35 8.66 -10.43
N GLN A 35 -2.72 9.33 -11.52
CA GLN A 35 -4.10 9.31 -12.02
C GLN A 35 -4.56 7.89 -12.38
N LYS A 36 -3.71 7.09 -13.04
CA LYS A 36 -4.00 5.69 -13.38
C LYS A 36 -4.12 4.82 -12.14
N LEU A 37 -3.27 5.03 -11.14
CA LEU A 37 -3.34 4.34 -9.87
C LEU A 37 -4.66 4.66 -9.16
N GLN A 38 -5.03 5.93 -9.02
CA GLN A 38 -6.29 6.35 -8.40
C GLN A 38 -7.50 5.75 -9.11
N GLN A 39 -7.51 5.79 -10.45
CA GLN A 39 -8.56 5.15 -11.25
C GLN A 39 -8.65 3.64 -10.99
N CYS A 40 -7.51 2.96 -10.94
CA CYS A 40 -7.46 1.52 -10.68
C CYS A 40 -7.95 1.19 -9.27
N MET A 41 -7.50 1.96 -8.27
CA MET A 41 -7.82 1.75 -6.86
C MET A 41 -9.29 1.99 -6.52
N ARG A 42 -10.03 2.76 -7.34
CA ARG A 42 -11.50 2.90 -7.23
C ARG A 42 -12.27 1.61 -7.56
N LEU A 43 -11.64 0.65 -8.23
CA LEU A 43 -12.25 -0.64 -8.58
C LEU A 43 -12.07 -1.69 -7.48
N VAL A 44 -11.41 -1.35 -6.38
CA VAL A 44 -11.11 -2.27 -5.29
C VAL A 44 -12.12 -2.07 -4.17
N ASP A 45 -12.81 -3.12 -3.77
CA ASP A 45 -13.54 -3.11 -2.51
C ASP A 45 -12.58 -3.27 -1.33
N TYR A 46 -12.28 -2.16 -0.67
CA TYR A 46 -11.40 -2.16 0.50
C TYR A 46 -11.95 -2.91 1.69
N THR A 47 -13.26 -3.14 1.78
CA THR A 47 -13.83 -3.94 2.86
C THR A 47 -13.39 -5.40 2.74
N VAL A 48 -13.30 -5.92 1.51
CA VAL A 48 -12.77 -7.27 1.22
C VAL A 48 -11.28 -7.34 1.53
N ILE A 49 -10.51 -6.33 1.14
CA ILE A 49 -9.06 -6.27 1.42
C ILE A 49 -8.79 -6.27 2.93
N GLU A 50 -9.55 -5.46 3.67
CA GLU A 50 -9.43 -5.36 5.12
C GLU A 50 -9.87 -6.65 5.82
N ALA A 51 -10.94 -7.29 5.35
CA ALA A 51 -11.39 -8.59 5.85
C ALA A 51 -10.33 -9.68 5.64
N LEU A 52 -9.68 -9.71 4.47
CA LEU A 52 -8.60 -10.65 4.17
C LEU A 52 -7.38 -10.39 5.04
N LYS A 53 -6.98 -9.12 5.23
CA LYS A 53 -5.91 -8.73 6.14
C LYS A 53 -6.17 -9.24 7.56
N ASN A 54 -7.35 -8.93 8.10
CA ASN A 54 -7.72 -9.30 9.47
C ASN A 54 -7.82 -10.82 9.65
N ARG A 55 -8.34 -11.53 8.64
CA ARG A 55 -8.34 -12.99 8.62
C ARG A 55 -6.91 -13.55 8.62
N GLY A 56 -6.04 -13.01 7.78
CA GLY A 56 -4.64 -13.45 7.68
C GLY A 56 -3.83 -13.23 8.95
N LEU A 57 -4.01 -12.10 9.64
CA LEU A 57 -3.37 -11.84 10.93
C LEU A 57 -3.81 -12.84 12.01
N LYS A 58 -5.12 -13.07 12.13
CA LYS A 58 -5.67 -14.08 13.06
C LYS A 58 -5.17 -15.49 12.73
N LEU A 59 -5.13 -15.82 11.45
CA LEU A 59 -4.64 -17.10 10.97
C LEU A 59 -3.15 -17.28 11.28
N ASN A 60 -2.31 -16.28 11.03
CA ASN A 60 -0.87 -16.37 11.28
C ASN A 60 -0.59 -16.75 12.74
N ASN A 61 -1.26 -16.07 13.69
CA ASN A 61 -1.16 -16.43 15.11
C ASN A 61 -1.67 -17.84 15.40
N LYS A 62 -2.78 -18.25 14.79
CA LYS A 62 -3.34 -19.61 14.93
C LYS A 62 -2.37 -20.67 14.41
N ILE A 63 -1.75 -20.46 13.25
CA ILE A 63 -0.76 -21.36 12.66
C ILE A 63 0.45 -21.46 13.60
N ILE A 64 0.97 -20.34 14.13
CA ILE A 64 2.06 -20.34 15.12
C ILE A 64 1.70 -21.23 16.32
N THR A 65 0.53 -21.01 16.93
CA THR A 65 0.06 -21.82 18.06
C THR A 65 -0.06 -23.30 17.72
N LEU A 66 -0.60 -23.63 16.54
CA LEU A 66 -0.73 -25.03 16.10
C LEU A 66 0.64 -25.68 15.88
N CYS A 67 1.59 -24.96 15.29
CA CYS A 67 2.94 -25.46 15.05
C CYS A 67 3.70 -25.69 16.36
N HIS A 68 3.59 -24.79 17.34
CA HIS A 68 4.19 -24.98 18.67
C HIS A 68 3.57 -26.16 19.44
N ALA A 69 2.31 -26.50 19.16
CA ALA A 69 1.62 -27.64 19.73
C ALA A 69 1.79 -28.95 18.92
N ASP A 70 2.73 -28.97 17.96
CA ASP A 70 2.99 -30.07 17.02
C ASP A 70 1.76 -30.51 16.18
N LYS A 71 0.76 -29.64 16.05
CA LYS A 71 -0.44 -29.87 15.24
C LYS A 71 -0.20 -29.45 13.78
N ARG A 72 0.88 -29.98 13.18
CA ARG A 72 1.39 -29.59 11.85
C ARG A 72 0.33 -29.69 10.75
N ASN A 73 -0.32 -30.85 10.60
CA ASN A 73 -1.36 -31.03 9.56
C ASN A 73 -2.53 -30.05 9.72
N LYS A 74 -2.93 -29.73 10.95
CA LYS A 74 -3.98 -28.74 11.20
C LYS A 74 -3.52 -27.34 10.79
N ALA A 75 -2.27 -26.98 11.09
CA ALA A 75 -1.69 -25.72 10.65
C ALA A 75 -1.65 -25.60 9.11
N GLN A 76 -1.29 -26.68 8.42
CA GLN A 76 -1.29 -26.74 6.96
C GLN A 76 -2.69 -26.54 6.37
N ASN A 77 -3.70 -27.23 6.89
CA ASN A 77 -5.07 -27.12 6.39
C ASN A 77 -5.59 -25.69 6.55
N GLU A 78 -5.35 -25.07 7.70
CA GLU A 78 -5.74 -23.67 7.96
C GLU A 78 -5.04 -22.70 6.98
N ALA A 79 -3.76 -22.95 6.67
CA ALA A 79 -3.01 -22.18 5.69
C ALA A 79 -3.58 -22.34 4.27
N ILE A 80 -3.93 -23.57 3.86
CA ILE A 80 -4.53 -23.87 2.55
C ILE A 80 -5.90 -23.19 2.41
N ASP A 81 -6.74 -23.27 3.43
CA ASP A 81 -8.07 -22.64 3.42
C ASP A 81 -7.98 -21.13 3.22
N TYR A 82 -6.98 -20.49 3.82
CA TYR A 82 -6.71 -19.08 3.58
C TYR A 82 -6.11 -18.82 2.20
N ALA A 83 -5.20 -19.67 1.72
CA ALA A 83 -4.65 -19.57 0.37
C ALA A 83 -5.75 -19.64 -0.71
N ILE A 84 -6.75 -20.51 -0.52
CA ILE A 84 -7.93 -20.60 -1.39
C ILE A 84 -8.72 -19.29 -1.36
N ALA A 85 -8.96 -18.73 -0.17
CA ALA A 85 -9.67 -17.45 -0.04
C ALA A 85 -8.91 -16.29 -0.73
N LEU A 86 -7.58 -16.28 -0.61
CA LEU A 86 -6.73 -15.30 -1.29
C LEU A 86 -6.73 -15.47 -2.81
N HIS A 87 -6.81 -16.71 -3.30
CA HIS A 87 -6.86 -17.01 -4.74
C HIS A 87 -8.22 -16.66 -5.35
N GLY A 88 -9.31 -16.89 -4.61
CA GLY A 88 -10.68 -16.59 -5.05
C GLY A 88 -11.07 -15.11 -4.98
N SER A 89 -10.28 -14.25 -4.34
CA SER A 89 -10.61 -12.82 -4.22
C SER A 89 -10.21 -12.03 -5.46
N LEU A 90 -11.21 -11.61 -6.23
CA LEU A 90 -11.04 -10.70 -7.36
C LEU A 90 -10.50 -9.34 -6.91
N ASP A 91 -11.01 -8.79 -5.80
CA ASP A 91 -10.55 -7.52 -5.24
C ASP A 91 -9.06 -7.55 -4.91
N LEU A 92 -8.57 -8.65 -4.32
CA LEU A 92 -7.16 -8.77 -4.02
C LEU A 92 -6.31 -8.90 -5.29
N ALA A 93 -6.81 -9.59 -6.32
CA ALA A 93 -6.15 -9.65 -7.62
C ALA A 93 -6.07 -8.25 -8.28
N THR A 94 -7.17 -7.51 -8.28
CA THR A 94 -7.25 -6.12 -8.78
C THR A 94 -6.33 -5.21 -7.97
N TYR A 95 -6.37 -5.29 -6.65
CA TYR A 95 -5.50 -4.53 -5.76
C TYR A 95 -4.02 -4.77 -6.04
N ARG A 96 -3.60 -6.05 -6.18
CA ARG A 96 -2.22 -6.40 -6.57
C ARG A 96 -1.86 -5.83 -7.94
N LYS A 97 -2.77 -5.83 -8.90
CA LYS A 97 -2.55 -5.25 -10.24
C LYS A 97 -2.37 -3.74 -10.17
N CYS A 98 -3.24 -3.03 -9.43
CA CYS A 98 -3.14 -1.59 -9.25
C CYS A 98 -1.82 -1.19 -8.59
N ARG A 99 -1.42 -1.90 -7.53
CA ARG A 99 -0.16 -1.67 -6.81
C ARG A 99 1.10 -1.95 -7.62
N ARG A 100 1.02 -2.56 -8.81
CA ARG A 100 2.16 -2.67 -9.74
C ARG A 100 2.44 -1.38 -10.51
N LEU A 101 1.46 -0.47 -10.60
CA LEU A 101 1.62 0.82 -11.26
C LEU A 101 2.52 1.76 -10.45
N ALA A 102 2.46 1.66 -9.12
CA ALA A 102 3.31 2.39 -8.19
C ALA A 102 3.92 1.38 -7.19
N PRO A 103 5.03 0.72 -7.56
CA PRO A 103 5.71 -0.18 -6.64
C PRO A 103 6.23 0.62 -5.44
N GLY A 104 5.97 0.11 -4.24
CA GLY A 104 6.35 0.72 -2.98
C GLY A 104 6.35 -0.32 -1.87
N GLU A 105 6.28 0.13 -0.62
CA GLU A 105 6.23 -0.78 0.52
C GLU A 105 5.03 -1.73 0.43
N LYS A 106 5.27 -3.02 0.66
CA LYS A 106 4.22 -4.03 0.60
C LYS A 106 3.28 -3.85 1.78
N THR A 107 1.98 -3.84 1.50
CA THR A 107 0.99 -3.83 2.58
C THR A 107 0.95 -5.18 3.29
N GLU A 108 0.45 -5.21 4.53
CA GLU A 108 0.36 -6.44 5.33
C GLU A 108 -0.40 -7.55 4.59
N VAL A 109 -1.51 -7.20 3.91
CA VAL A 109 -2.27 -8.17 3.10
C VAL A 109 -1.42 -8.74 1.96
N GLN A 110 -0.50 -7.96 1.37
CA GLN A 110 0.42 -8.44 0.33
C GLN A 110 1.52 -9.34 0.92
N VAL A 111 2.01 -9.03 2.12
CA VAL A 111 2.98 -9.87 2.84
C VAL A 111 2.35 -11.23 3.17
N LEU A 112 1.18 -11.23 3.83
CA LEU A 112 0.44 -12.44 4.19
C LEU A 112 0.04 -13.25 2.96
N ALA A 113 -0.43 -12.57 1.92
CA ALA A 113 -0.76 -13.18 0.64
C ALA A 113 0.43 -13.90 0.01
N LYS A 114 1.61 -13.30 0.07
CA LYS A 114 2.83 -13.90 -0.46
C LYS A 114 3.24 -15.09 0.39
N GLN A 115 3.20 -14.98 1.71
CA GLN A 115 3.60 -16.04 2.63
C GLN A 115 2.75 -17.30 2.41
N TYR A 116 1.42 -17.15 2.44
CA TYR A 116 0.46 -18.26 2.29
C TYR A 116 -0.04 -18.45 0.86
N PHE A 117 0.76 -18.06 -0.15
CA PHE A 117 0.37 -18.31 -1.52
C PHE A 117 0.39 -19.82 -1.82
N ILE A 118 -0.57 -20.30 -2.61
CA ILE A 118 -0.81 -21.74 -2.80
C ILE A 118 0.43 -22.48 -3.35
N SER A 119 1.26 -21.82 -4.17
CA SER A 119 2.48 -22.43 -4.66
C SER A 119 3.52 -22.64 -3.55
N ASN A 120 3.58 -21.77 -2.55
CA ASN A 120 4.50 -21.97 -1.42
C ASN A 120 4.06 -23.16 -0.58
N LEU A 121 2.75 -23.24 -0.31
CA LEU A 121 2.16 -24.32 0.50
C LEU A 121 2.23 -25.69 -0.19
N ARG A 122 2.46 -25.74 -1.51
CA ARG A 122 2.70 -26.98 -2.25
C ARG A 122 4.08 -27.59 -1.95
N PHE A 123 5.09 -26.76 -1.72
CA PHE A 123 6.48 -27.20 -1.58
C PHE A 123 7.04 -27.00 -0.17
N THR A 124 6.30 -26.31 0.70
CA THR A 124 6.74 -25.96 2.05
C THR A 124 5.55 -26.03 2.99
N HIS A 125 5.76 -26.70 4.13
CA HIS A 125 4.73 -26.81 5.14
C HIS A 125 4.54 -25.47 5.86
N ALA A 126 3.30 -25.14 6.26
CA ALA A 126 2.96 -23.85 6.88
C ALA A 126 3.79 -23.51 8.12
N CYS A 127 4.15 -24.53 8.91
CA CYS A 127 5.04 -24.38 10.07
C CYS A 127 6.48 -23.98 9.72
N ASP A 128 6.96 -24.32 8.52
CA ASP A 128 8.32 -24.01 8.08
C ASP A 128 8.39 -22.62 7.42
N LEU A 129 7.22 -22.01 7.16
CA LEU A 129 7.10 -20.63 6.65
C LEU A 129 7.15 -19.58 7.75
N ILE A 130 6.89 -19.98 9.00
CA ILE A 130 6.98 -19.08 10.16
C ILE A 130 8.46 -18.98 10.52
N LYS A 131 9.05 -17.82 10.26
CA LYS A 131 10.36 -17.49 10.83
C LYS A 131 10.17 -17.02 12.28
N PRO A 132 10.99 -17.49 13.23
CA PRO A 132 11.02 -16.95 14.59
C PRO A 132 11.41 -15.46 14.59
#